data_AF-A0A495IZT3-F1
#
_entry.id   AF-A0A495IZT3-F1
#
_cell.length_a   1.000
_cell.length_b   1.000
_cell.length_c   1.000
_cell.angle_alpha   90.00
_cell.angle_beta   90.00
_cell.angle_gamma   90.00
#
_symmetry.space_group_name_H-M   'P 1'
#
loop_
_entity.id
_entity.type
_entity.pdbx_description
1 polymer ?
#
loop_
_entity_poly.entity_id
_entity_poly.type
_entity_poly.pdbx_seq_one_letter_code
_entity_poly.pdbx_strand_id
1 'polypeptide(L)' 'MKTRLNLTIEKELMHKVKAYAKDNNTSVSNLVEAYFKNILSKKSPNMLELIKSLPKPDIDDNLDLKKAFYEENASKYGF' A
#
# COMPACT_ATOMS: atom_id res chain seq x y z
N MET A 1 18.06 -17.93 -6.22
CA MET A 1 18.97 -17.88 -7.39
C MET A 1 18.83 -16.52 -8.06
N LYS A 2 19.92 -15.90 -8.52
CA LYS A 2 19.88 -14.62 -9.27
C LYS A 2 20.10 -14.88 -10.77
N THR A 3 19.43 -14.10 -11.62
CA THR A 3 19.56 -14.15 -13.09
C THR A 3 20.09 -12.80 -13.60
N ARG A 4 20.84 -12.79 -14.70
CA ARG A 4 21.35 -11.55 -15.32
C ARG A 4 20.25 -10.85 -16.12
N LEU A 5 20.18 -9.53 -16.01
CA LEU A 5 19.32 -8.66 -16.80
C LEU A 5 20.20 -7.65 -17.55
N ASN A 6 20.06 -7.57 -18.87
CA ASN A 6 20.73 -6.57 -19.70
C ASN A 6 19.73 -5.48 -20.08
N LEU A 7 20.11 -4.21 -19.89
CA LEU A 7 19.28 -3.06 -20.19
C LEU A 7 20.08 -2.07 -21.02
N THR A 8 19.43 -1.47 -22.02
CA THR A 8 19.96 -0.31 -22.75
C THR A 8 19.40 0.95 -22.12
N ILE A 9 20.27 1.92 -21.85
CA ILE A 9 19.92 3.19 -21.21
C ILE A 9 20.87 4.28 -21.70
N GLU A 10 20.40 5.51 -21.73
CA GLU A 10 21.22 6.67 -22.08
C GLU A 10 22.46 6.78 -21.19
N LYS A 11 23.60 7.10 -21.81
CA LYS A 11 24.90 7.16 -21.13
C LYS A 11 24.90 8.19 -19.99
N GLU A 12 24.40 9.40 -20.25
CA GLU A 12 24.35 10.46 -19.24
C GLU A 12 23.44 10.10 -18.07
N LEU A 13 22.33 9.42 -18.34
CA LEU A 13 21.44 8.91 -17.30
C LEU A 13 22.14 7.85 -16.45
N MET A 14 22.89 6.93 -17.07
CA MET A 14 23.69 5.93 -16.34
C MET A 14 24.72 6.57 -15.41
N HIS A 15 25.38 7.67 -15.84
CA HIS A 15 26.30 8.41 -14.98
C HIS A 15 25.60 9.00 -13.75
N LYS A 16 24.45 9.67 -13.95
CA LYS A 16 23.65 10.24 -12.86
C LYS A 16 23.14 9.18 -11.88
N VAL A 17 22.65 8.06 -12.39
CA VAL A 17 22.13 6.94 -11.57
C VAL A 17 23.25 6.30 -10.74
N LYS A 18 24.47 6.16 -11.29
CA LYS A 18 25.62 5.64 -10.54
C LYS A 18 26.04 6.58 -9.41
N ALA A 19 26.05 7.90 -9.65
CA ALA A 19 26.33 8.89 -8.62
C ALA A 19 25.28 8.81 -7.50
N TYR A 20 24.00 8.84 -7.86
CA TYR A 20 22.89 8.67 -6.92
C TYR A 20 23.01 7.38 -6.10
N ALA A 21 23.31 6.25 -6.73
CA ALA A 21 23.44 4.98 -6.03
C ALA A 21 24.59 5.01 -5.01
N LYS A 22 25.73 5.61 -5.37
CA LYS A 22 26.87 5.80 -4.46
C LYS A 22 26.50 6.66 -3.26
N ASP A 23 25.88 7.81 -3.50
CA ASP A 23 25.49 8.76 -2.44
C ASP A 23 24.48 8.14 -1.46
N ASN A 24 23.66 7.20 -1.94
CA ASN A 24 22.67 6.47 -1.15
C ASN A 24 23.18 5.09 -0.65
N ASN A 25 24.50 4.83 -0.68
CA ASN A 25 25.11 3.56 -0.25
C ASN A 25 24.42 2.31 -0.83
N THR A 26 24.04 2.36 -2.10
CA THR A 26 23.34 1.28 -2.81
C THR A 26 23.98 1.03 -4.18
N SER A 27 23.41 0.10 -4.95
CA SER A 27 23.84 -0.22 -6.31
C SER A 27 22.71 -0.03 -7.31
N VAL A 28 23.06 0.19 -8.58
CA VAL A 28 22.08 0.27 -9.68
C VAL A 28 21.26 -1.02 -9.75
N SER A 29 21.89 -2.18 -9.57
CA SER A 29 21.20 -3.47 -9.53
C SER A 29 20.19 -3.55 -8.40
N ASN A 30 20.52 -3.05 -7.20
CA ASN A 30 19.57 -2.99 -6.08
C ASN A 30 18.41 -2.04 -6.36
N LEU A 31 18.66 -0.87 -6.97
CA LEU A 31 17.61 0.07 -7.34
C LEU A 31 16.60 -0.56 -8.31
N VAL A 32 17.10 -1.24 -9.35
CA VAL A 32 16.27 -1.95 -10.33
C VAL A 32 15.51 -3.12 -9.68
N GLU A 33 16.19 -3.94 -8.87
CA GLU A 33 15.57 -5.07 -8.17
C GLU A 33 14.48 -4.59 -7.18
N ALA A 34 14.74 -3.50 -6.46
CA ALA A 34 13.77 -2.89 -5.53
C ALA A 34 12.55 -2.34 -6.28
N TYR A 35 12.75 -1.68 -7.43
CA TYR A 35 11.65 -1.21 -8.26
C TYR A 35 10.78 -2.39 -8.74
N PHE A 36 11.39 -3.47 -9.26
CA PHE A 36 10.63 -4.65 -9.68
C PHE A 36 9.87 -5.30 -8.54
N LYS A 37 10.47 -5.41 -7.35
CA LYS A 37 9.77 -5.88 -6.15
C LYS A 37 8.60 -4.97 -5.78
N ASN A 38 8.77 -3.66 -5.89
CA ASN A 38 7.71 -2.70 -5.57
C ASN A 38 6.51 -2.83 -6.53
N ILE A 39 6.74 -2.90 -7.85
CA ILE A 39 5.65 -3.02 -8.82
C ILE A 39 4.96 -4.39 -8.79
N LEU A 40 5.69 -5.45 -8.42
CA LEU A 40 5.14 -6.81 -8.29
C LEU A 40 4.55 -7.07 -6.90
N SER A 41 4.82 -6.20 -5.92
CA SER A 41 4.19 -6.33 -4.61
C SER A 41 2.68 -6.18 -4.78
N LYS A 42 1.91 -7.17 -4.33
CA LYS A 42 0.46 -7.01 -4.20
C LYS A 42 0.26 -5.79 -3.31
N LYS A 43 -0.25 -4.70 -3.89
CA LYS A 43 -0.72 -3.59 -3.08
C LYS A 43 -1.76 -4.19 -2.13
N SER A 44 -1.53 -4.06 -0.83
CA SER A 44 -2.63 -4.12 0.13
C SER A 44 -3.74 -3.26 -0.47
N PRO A 45 -5.00 -3.75 -0.55
CA PRO A 45 -6.08 -2.94 -1.09
C PRO A 45 -5.98 -1.58 -0.43
N ASN A 46 -5.91 -0.53 -1.26
CA ASN A 46 -5.86 0.82 -0.72
C ASN A 46 -7.10 1.01 0.17
N MET A 47 -7.07 1.98 1.10
CA MET A 47 -8.15 2.15 2.06
C MET A 47 -9.55 2.21 1.40
N LEU A 48 -9.65 2.79 0.19
CA LEU A 48 -10.89 2.83 -0.59
C LEU A 48 -11.33 1.45 -1.11
N GLU A 49 -10.42 0.64 -1.63
CA GLU A 49 -10.68 -0.74 -2.05
C GLU A 49 -11.07 -1.61 -0.86
N LEU A 50 -10.42 -1.42 0.29
CA LEU A 50 -10.78 -2.12 1.52
C LEU A 50 -12.21 -1.76 1.96
N ILE A 51 -12.54 -0.46 2.02
CA ILE A 51 -13.90 0.01 2.36
C ILE A 51 -14.94 -0.58 1.42
N LYS A 52 -14.66 -0.61 0.11
CA LYS A 52 -15.57 -1.21 -0.89
C LYS A 52 -15.71 -2.73 -0.75
N SER A 53 -14.69 -3.40 -0.22
CA SER A 53 -14.72 -4.85 0.01
C SER A 53 -15.44 -5.26 1.30
N LEU A 54 -15.72 -4.30 2.20
CA LEU A 54 -16.45 -4.60 3.42
C LEU A 54 -17.89 -5.01 3.09
N PRO A 55 -18.42 -6.07 3.72
CA PRO A 55 -19.81 -6.47 3.52
C PRO A 55 -20.73 -5.32 3.95
N LYS A 56 -21.83 -5.10 3.20
CA LYS A 56 -22.85 -4.15 3.64
C LYS A 56 -23.39 -4.68 4.99
N PRO A 57 -23.36 -3.87 6.06
CA PRO A 57 -23.96 -4.28 7.32
C PRO A 57 -25.46 -4.49 7.14
N ASP A 58 -25.98 -5.53 7.79
CA ASP A 58 -27.41 -5.85 7.81
C ASP A 58 -28.11 -4.96 8.83
N ILE A 59 -28.34 -3.71 8.45
CA ILE A 59 -28.98 -2.67 9.26
C ILE A 59 -30.01 -1.93 8.40
N ASP A 60 -31.10 -1.50 9.02
CA ASP A 60 -32.11 -0.66 8.36
C ASP A 60 -31.47 0.66 7.91
N ASP A 61 -31.64 1.00 6.63
CA ASP A 61 -31.10 2.23 6.03
C ASP A 61 -31.70 3.50 6.71
N ASN A 62 -32.85 3.38 7.40
CA ASN A 62 -33.49 4.48 8.15
C ASN A 62 -33.16 4.48 9.65
N LEU A 63 -32.31 3.57 10.13
CA LEU A 63 -31.97 3.48 11.55
C LEU A 63 -31.16 4.72 11.98
N ASP A 64 -31.58 5.37 13.06
CA ASP A 64 -30.73 6.34 13.76
C ASP A 64 -29.59 5.59 14.46
N LEU A 65 -28.46 5.50 13.76
CA LEU A 65 -27.26 4.80 14.23
C LEU A 65 -26.74 5.34 15.56
N LYS A 66 -26.90 6.66 15.81
CA LYS A 66 -26.43 7.28 17.05
C LYS A 66 -27.30 6.81 18.20
N LYS A 67 -28.62 6.88 18.04
CA LYS A 67 -29.57 6.42 19.06
C LYS A 67 -29.38 4.92 19.36
N ALA A 68 -29.33 4.09 18.32
CA ALA A 68 -29.12 2.65 18.44
C ALA A 68 -27.83 2.29 19.19
N PHE A 69 -26.72 2.99 18.87
CA PHE A 69 -25.45 2.81 19.56
C PHE A 69 -25.57 3.08 21.06
N TYR A 70 -26.21 4.18 21.47
CA TYR A 70 -26.36 4.50 22.89
C TYR A 70 -27.31 3.55 23.60
N GLU A 71 -28.42 3.14 22.98
CA GLU A 71 -29.37 2.18 23.58
C GLU A 71 -28.74 0.80 23.80
N GLU A 72 -27.94 0.30 22.84
CA GLU A 72 -27.25 -0.99 22.97
C GLU A 72 -26.14 -0.93 24.04
N ASN A 73 -25.42 0.19 24.12
CA ASN A 73 -24.32 0.37 25.07
C ASN A 73 -24.79 0.80 26.47
N ALA A 74 -25.97 1.41 26.62
CA ALA A 74 -26.58 1.72 27.91
C ALA A 74 -26.71 0.46 28.78
N SER A 75 -27.11 -0.64 28.15
CA SER A 75 -27.25 -1.96 28.79
C SER A 75 -25.91 -2.55 29.27
N LYS A 76 -24.80 -2.23 28.60
CA LYS A 76 -23.45 -2.75 28.89
C LYS A 76 -22.63 -1.86 29.82
N TYR A 77 -22.79 -0.54 29.74
CA TYR A 77 -21.93 0.43 30.40
C TYR A 77 -22.67 1.37 31.38
N GLY A 78 -23.99 1.25 31.52
CA GLY A 78 -24.75 1.85 32.61
C GLY A 78 -24.96 3.36 32.53
N PHE A 79 -25.14 3.91 31.33
CA PHE A 79 -25.59 5.29 31.11
C PHE A 79 -27.05 5.32 30.67
#